data_AF-A0AAV1K7Z9-F1
#
_entry.id   AF-A0AAV1K7Z9-F1
#
_cell.length_a   1.000
_cell.length_b   1.000
_cell.length_c   1.000
_cell.angle_alpha   90.00
_cell.angle_beta   90.00
_cell.angle_gamma   90.00
#
_symmetry.space_group_name_H-M   'P 1'
#
loop_
_entity.id
_entity.type
_entity.pdbx_description
1 polymer ?
#
loop_
_entity_poly.entity_id
_entity_poly.type
_entity_poly.pdbx_seq_one_letter_code
_entity_poly.pdbx_strand_id
1 'polypeptide(L)'
;MKNTCCVPHCESKRRNFKLHCFPKTEIGLKWVEKINCEKLKQLSAEELHKFFVCHKHFEARFVTGSWRLRHFAYPTLFTADEINTGIPALEMENYGNLLIFLLGMPSLMLYF
;
A
#
# COMPACT_ATOMS: atom_id res chain seq x y z
N MET A 1 22.99 -7.52 2.91
CA MET A 1 21.51 -7.46 2.94
C MET A 1 21.10 -6.04 3.35
N LYS A 2 20.15 -5.41 2.65
CA LYS A 2 19.69 -4.06 3.02
C LYS A 2 18.76 -4.19 4.23
N ASN A 3 19.13 -3.63 5.37
CA ASN A 3 18.36 -3.70 6.64
C ASN A 3 17.47 -2.47 6.85
N THR A 4 17.13 -1.77 5.76
CA THR A 4 16.42 -0.50 5.73
C THR A 4 15.19 -0.60 4.83
N CYS A 5 14.19 0.22 5.13
CA CYS A 5 13.05 0.39 4.25
C CYS A 5 13.50 0.99 2.90
N CYS A 6 12.88 0.55 1.80
CA CYS A 6 13.14 1.07 0.46
C CYS A 6 12.23 2.24 0.05
N VAL A 7 11.23 2.58 0.86
CA VAL A 7 10.32 3.69 0.58
C VAL A 7 11.10 5.01 0.68
N PRO A 8 10.98 5.91 -0.32
CA PRO A 8 11.62 7.22 -0.27
C PRO A 8 11.27 7.96 1.03
N HIS A 9 12.24 8.67 1.60
CA HIS A 9 12.08 9.44 2.84
C HIS A 9 11.75 8.60 4.10
N CYS A 10 11.84 7.27 4.02
CA CYS A 10 11.69 6.39 5.19
C CYS A 10 13.04 5.88 5.70
N GLU A 11 13.39 6.28 6.92
CA GLU A 11 14.65 5.87 7.58
C GLU A 11 14.48 4.63 8.47
N SER A 12 13.37 3.92 8.34
CA SER A 12 13.05 2.75 9.16
C SER A 12 14.06 1.62 8.96
N LYS A 13 14.63 1.11 10.06
CA LYS A 13 15.60 0.02 10.09
C LYS A 13 15.02 -1.22 10.77
N ARG A 14 15.50 -2.41 10.38
CA ARG A 14 15.08 -3.71 10.94
C ARG A 14 15.18 -3.82 12.46
N ARG A 15 16.08 -3.05 13.08
CA ARG A 15 16.26 -2.99 14.55
C ARG A 15 15.06 -2.37 15.27
N ASN A 16 14.38 -1.41 14.64
CA ASN A 16 13.31 -0.63 15.25
C ASN A 16 11.93 -1.03 14.71
N PHE A 17 11.86 -1.58 13.49
CA PHE A 17 10.61 -1.87 12.82
C PHE A 17 10.60 -3.23 12.14
N LYS A 18 9.43 -3.86 12.15
CA LYS A 18 9.17 -5.03 11.31
C LYS A 18 9.27 -4.63 9.84
N LEU A 19 10.11 -5.36 9.12
CA LEU A 19 10.33 -5.23 7.68
C LEU A 19 9.72 -6.42 6.96
N HIS A 20 9.10 -6.17 5.81
CA HIS A 20 8.47 -7.16 4.95
C HIS A 20 9.17 -7.18 3.59
N CYS A 21 9.54 -8.36 3.12
CA CYS A 21 10.08 -8.53 1.76
C CYS A 21 8.98 -8.30 0.74
N PHE A 22 9.37 -7.96 -0.49
CA PHE A 22 8.47 -8.01 -1.63
C PHE A 22 7.97 -9.44 -1.86
N PRO A 23 6.66 -9.65 -2.03
CA PRO A 23 6.12 -10.94 -2.44
C PRO A 23 6.56 -11.26 -3.87
N LYS A 24 6.77 -12.55 -4.16
CA LYS A 24 7.16 -13.04 -5.50
C LYS A 24 5.97 -13.16 -6.48
N THR A 25 4.84 -12.56 -6.14
CA THR A 25 3.59 -12.58 -6.91
C THR A 25 3.36 -11.22 -7.57
N GLU A 26 2.30 -11.08 -8.37
CA GLU A 26 1.87 -9.80 -8.97
C GLU A 26 1.72 -8.66 -7.93
N ILE A 27 1.45 -8.99 -6.67
CA ILE A 27 1.33 -8.03 -5.58
C ILE A 27 2.65 -7.28 -5.36
N GLY A 28 3.79 -7.92 -5.61
CA GLY A 28 5.10 -7.28 -5.50
C GLY A 28 5.29 -6.18 -6.53
N LEU A 29 4.73 -6.36 -7.74
CA LEU A 29 4.72 -5.33 -8.77
C LEU A 29 3.80 -4.18 -8.37
N LYS A 30 2.62 -4.46 -7.81
CA LYS A 30 1.73 -3.43 -7.25
C LYS A 30 2.40 -2.61 -6.15
N TRP A 31 3.26 -3.21 -5.32
CA TRP A 31 4.04 -2.45 -4.35
C TRP A 31 4.99 -1.46 -5.02
N VAL A 32 5.67 -1.86 -6.11
CA VAL A 32 6.56 -0.97 -6.87
C VAL A 32 5.78 0.20 -7.47
N GLU A 33 4.61 -0.07 -8.04
CA GLU A 33 3.71 0.96 -8.59
C GLU A 33 3.29 1.97 -7.51
N LYS A 34 2.84 1.47 -6.33
CA LYS A 34 2.37 2.34 -5.23
C LYS A 34 3.48 3.15 -4.59
N ILE A 35 4.66 2.56 -4.37
CA ILE A 35 5.82 3.29 -3.82
C ILE A 35 6.32 4.35 -4.82
N ASN A 36 6.05 4.15 -6.11
CA ASN A 36 6.39 5.06 -7.19
C ASN A 36 7.87 5.50 -7.20
N CYS A 37 8.78 4.56 -6.90
CA CYS A 37 10.22 4.82 -6.88
C CYS A 37 10.89 4.30 -8.16
N GLU A 38 11.56 5.17 -8.90
CA GLU A 38 12.23 4.82 -10.17
C GLU A 38 13.24 3.67 -10.02
N LYS A 39 13.97 3.65 -8.90
CA LYS A 39 14.94 2.59 -8.59
C LYS A 39 14.30 1.21 -8.49
N LEU A 40 13.04 1.12 -8.05
CA LEU A 40 12.33 -0.15 -7.92
C LEU A 40 11.72 -0.59 -9.25
N LYS A 41 11.31 0.35 -10.10
CA LYS A 41 10.70 0.08 -11.42
C LYS A 41 11.66 -0.61 -12.39
N GLN A 42 12.96 -0.43 -12.21
CA GLN A 42 14.00 -1.02 -13.07
C GLN A 42 14.47 -2.41 -12.62
N LEU A 43 13.93 -2.95 -11.51
CA LEU A 43 14.39 -4.20 -10.92
C LEU A 43 13.53 -5.40 -11.33
N SER A 44 14.16 -6.57 -11.45
CA SER A 44 13.46 -7.85 -11.60
C SER A 44 12.81 -8.28 -10.29
N ALA A 45 11.85 -9.20 -10.36
CA ALA A 45 11.19 -9.76 -9.17
C ALA A 45 12.18 -10.40 -8.17
N GLU A 46 13.26 -11.00 -8.67
CA GLU A 46 14.33 -11.58 -7.83
C GLU A 46 15.12 -10.51 -7.09
N GLU A 47 15.43 -9.40 -7.75
CA GLU A 47 16.09 -8.26 -7.11
C GLU A 47 15.17 -7.57 -6.10
N LEU A 48 13.88 -7.40 -6.42
CA LEU A 48 12.87 -6.82 -5.52
C LEU A 48 12.77 -7.59 -4.20
N HIS A 49 12.91 -8.92 -4.23
CA HIS A 49 12.86 -9.74 -3.01
C HIS A 49 14.00 -9.44 -2.01
N LYS A 50 15.07 -8.76 -2.45
CA LYS A 50 16.17 -8.30 -1.57
C LYS A 50 15.86 -6.97 -0.88
N PHE A 51 14.78 -6.29 -1.26
CA PHE A 51 14.32 -5.04 -0.67
C PHE A 51 13.21 -5.27 0.34
N PHE A 52 13.01 -4.29 1.21
CA PHE A 52 12.07 -4.38 2.31
C PHE A 52 11.24 -3.12 2.47
N VAL A 53 9.99 -3.30 2.86
CA VAL A 53 9.08 -2.22 3.26
C VAL A 53 8.76 -2.39 4.74
N CYS A 54 8.86 -1.33 5.54
CA CYS A 54 8.49 -1.41 6.95
C CYS A 54 6.95 -1.46 7.11
N HIS A 55 6.49 -2.08 8.19
CA HIS A 55 5.05 -2.29 8.41
C HIS A 55 4.22 -0.99 8.47
N LYS A 56 4.86 0.16 8.76
CA LYS A 56 4.20 1.48 8.83
C LYS A 56 3.52 1.89 7.53
N HIS A 57 4.02 1.42 6.39
CA HIS A 57 3.46 1.79 5.09
C HIS A 57 2.19 1.00 4.74
N PHE A 58 1.77 0.07 5.60
CA PHE A 58 0.58 -0.76 5.40
C PHE A 58 -0.51 -0.34 6.37
N GLU A 59 -1.73 -0.32 5.88
CA GLU A 59 -2.90 -0.07 6.71
C GLU A 59 -3.04 -1.15 7.79
N ALA A 60 -3.44 -0.73 8.98
CA ALA A 60 -3.59 -1.60 10.13
C ALA A 60 -4.52 -2.80 9.85
N ARG A 61 -5.55 -2.62 9.00
CA ARG A 61 -6.48 -3.69 8.57
C ARG A 61 -5.79 -4.86 7.87
N PHE A 62 -4.65 -4.61 7.23
CA PHE A 62 -3.87 -5.62 6.50
C PHE A 62 -2.74 -6.24 7.33
N VAL A 63 -2.48 -5.72 8.53
CA VAL A 63 -1.51 -6.25 9.49
C VAL A 63 -2.25 -7.13 10.49
N THR A 64 -1.85 -8.39 10.59
CA THR A 64 -2.40 -9.32 11.59
C THR A 64 -1.78 -9.09 12.97
N GLY A 65 -2.40 -9.58 14.05
CA GLY A 65 -1.84 -9.49 15.41
C GLY A 65 -0.46 -10.14 15.58
N SER A 66 -0.03 -10.98 14.64
CA SER A 66 1.30 -11.58 14.58
C SER A 66 2.33 -10.74 13.79
N TRP A 67 1.99 -9.50 13.44
CA TRP A 67 2.80 -8.62 12.58
C TRP A 67 3.13 -9.25 11.21
N ARG A 68 2.23 -10.11 10.71
CA ARG A 68 2.25 -10.63 9.34
C ARG A 68 1.32 -9.81 8.47
N LEU A 69 1.75 -9.53 7.24
CA LEU A 69 0.92 -8.91 6.22
C LEU A 69 0.02 -9.96 5.57
N ARG A 70 -1.22 -9.56 5.27
CA ARG A 70 -2.11 -10.33 4.40
C ARG A 70 -1.53 -10.41 2.99
N HIS A 71 -1.82 -11.49 2.27
CA HIS A 71 -1.22 -11.77 0.96
C HIS A 71 -1.60 -10.76 -0.13
N PHE A 72 -2.72 -10.05 0.03
CA PHE A 72 -3.20 -8.98 -0.85
C PHE A 72 -2.87 -7.57 -0.34
N ALA A 73 -2.09 -7.44 0.74
CA ALA A 73 -1.72 -6.13 1.28
C ALA A 73 -0.77 -5.41 0.33
N TYR A 74 -0.95 -4.09 0.19
CA TYR A 74 -0.05 -3.21 -0.54
C TYR A 74 0.26 -1.96 0.30
N PRO A 75 1.44 -1.34 0.12
CA PRO A 75 1.78 -0.13 0.83
C PRO A 75 0.97 1.03 0.25
N THR A 76 0.24 1.72 1.12
CA THR A 76 -0.65 2.84 0.76
C THR A 76 -0.39 4.09 1.59
N LEU A 77 0.31 3.95 2.73
CA LEU A 77 0.59 5.04 3.66
C LEU A 77 2.00 5.56 3.42
N PHE A 78 2.13 6.79 2.95
CA PHE A 78 3.43 7.38 2.57
C PHE A 78 3.77 8.63 3.37
N THR A 79 2.78 9.29 3.95
CA THR A 79 2.95 10.47 4.81
C THR A 79 2.87 10.12 6.29
N ALA A 80 3.38 11.01 7.15
CA ALA A 80 3.31 10.81 8.60
C ALA A 80 1.86 10.72 9.12
N ASP A 81 0.95 11.51 8.55
CA ASP A 81 -0.45 11.52 8.93
C ASP A 81 -1.13 10.18 8.60
N GLU A 82 -0.97 9.71 7.36
CA GLU A 82 -1.49 8.41 6.91
C GLU A 82 -0.97 7.25 7.78
N ILE A 83 0.32 7.28 8.16
CA ILE A 83 0.91 6.27 9.03
C ILE A 83 0.29 6.29 10.43
N ASN A 84 -0.01 7.49 10.98
CA ASN A 84 -0.59 7.63 12.31
C ASN A 84 -2.07 7.27 12.35
N THR A 85 -2.84 7.65 11.33
CA THR A 85 -4.27 7.35 11.22
C THR A 85 -4.54 5.94 10.71
N GLY A 86 -3.59 5.37 9.96
CA GLY A 86 -3.76 4.11 9.25
C GLY A 86 -4.66 4.21 8.02
N ILE A 87 -4.94 5.43 7.53
CA ILE A 87 -5.86 5.72 6.43
C ILE A 87 -5.08 6.43 5.31
N PRO A 88 -5.10 5.93 4.06
CA PRO A 88 -4.43 6.58 2.94
C PRO A 88 -5.23 7.79 2.41
N ALA A 89 -4.54 8.85 2.00
CA ALA A 89 -5.15 10.10 1.55
C ALA A 89 -6.00 9.95 0.27
N LEU A 90 -5.69 8.95 -0.57
CA LEU A 90 -6.33 8.73 -1.87
C LEU A 90 -7.58 7.83 -1.84
N GLU A 91 -8.02 7.30 -0.69
CA GLU A 91 -9.31 6.58 -0.64
C GLU A 91 -10.53 7.53 -0.73
N MET A 92 -10.34 8.85 -0.64
CA MET A 92 -11.44 9.83 -0.79
C MET A 92 -11.97 9.98 -2.22
N GLU A 93 -11.17 9.67 -3.25
CA GLU A 93 -11.61 9.82 -4.65
C GLU A 93 -12.58 8.72 -5.09
N ASN A 94 -12.53 7.54 -4.45
CA ASN A 94 -13.45 6.45 -4.77
C ASN A 94 -14.84 6.65 -4.17
N TYR A 95 -14.95 7.35 -3.02
CA TYR A 95 -16.27 7.76 -2.49
C TYR A 95 -16.88 8.91 -3.29
N GLY A 96 -16.07 9.83 -3.83
CA GLY A 96 -16.55 10.88 -4.74
C GLY A 96 -17.16 10.29 -6.02
N ASN A 97 -16.53 9.27 -6.59
CA ASN A 97 -17.09 8.54 -7.73
C ASN A 97 -18.33 7.72 -7.34
N LEU A 98 -18.35 7.05 -6.18
CA LEU A 98 -19.54 6.32 -5.70
C LEU A 98 -20.72 7.25 -5.41
N LEU A 99 -20.47 8.45 -4.88
CA LEU A 99 -21.49 9.49 -4.67
C LEU A 99 -22.00 10.07 -5.99
N ILE A 100 -21.15 10.26 -7.00
CA ILE A 100 -21.59 10.64 -8.35
C ILE A 100 -22.46 9.53 -8.96
N PHE A 101 -22.13 8.25 -8.78
CA PHE A 101 -22.98 7.15 -9.23
C PHE A 101 -24.31 7.06 -8.47
N LEU A 102 -24.38 7.47 -7.19
CA LEU A 102 -25.62 7.46 -6.41
C LEU A 102 -26.48 8.72 -6.60
N LEU A 103 -25.86 9.88 -6.85
CA LEU A 103 -26.54 11.17 -7.08
C LEU A 103 -26.83 11.43 -8.57
N GLY A 104 -26.26 10.63 -9.47
CA GLY A 104 -26.40 10.73 -10.93
C GLY A 104 -27.27 9.65 -11.58
N MET A 105 -27.98 8.81 -10.82
CA MET A 105 -29.00 7.92 -11.37
C MET A 105 -30.28 8.73 -11.61
N PRO A 106 -30.70 9.01 -12.86
CA PRO A 106 -32.04 9.51 -13.10
C PRO A 106 -33.05 8.48 -12.57
N SER A 107 -34.07 9.00 -11.89
CA SER A 107 -35.11 8.26 -11.18
C SER A 107 -36.04 7.48 -12.13
N LEU A 108 -35.51 6.52 -12.88
CA LEU A 108 -36.24 5.72 -13.86
C LEU A 108 -35.80 4.25 -13.81
N MET A 109 -36.17 3.58 -12.72
CA MET A 109 -36.61 2.18 -12.71
C MET A 109 -37.39 1.93 -11.40
N LEU A 110 -38.50 2.64 -11.25
CA LEU A 110 -39.71 2.09 -10.64
C LEU A 110 -40.68 1.91 -11.80
N TYR A 111 -41.41 0.79 -11.84
CA TYR A 111 -42.17 0.23 -12.98
C TYR A 111 -41.25 -0.49 -13.98
N PHE A 112 -41.17 -1.82 -14.10
CA PHE A 112 -42.12 -2.92 -13.89
C PHE A 112 -41.46 -4.14 -13.23
#